data_AF-A0A2E2QRS6-F1
#
_entry.id   AF-A0A2E2QRS6-F1
#
_cell.length_a   1.000
_cell.length_b   1.000
_cell.length_c   1.000
_cell.angle_alpha   90.00
_cell.angle_beta   90.00
_cell.angle_gamma   90.00
#
_symmetry.space_group_name_H-M   'P 1'
#
loop_
_entity.id
_entity.type
_entity.pdbx_description
1 polymer ?
#
loop_
_entity_poly.entity_id
_entity_poly.type
_entity_poly.pdbx_seq_one_letter_code
_entity_poly.pdbx_strand_id
1 'polypeptide(L)'
;MDECLTANATGAISEDECSSELSQIMEGSYLNAETNVSKLENLYQREGGLSETGERVYRLSTYVSGVGTKSGEPDDGPSMGLGLGEQGILKKIDHGSGNLALEIRDFVEESIDEMILDVFGFSRGAATARHFISREVQDESGALAKAFKRQGIPWPKKITVRFVGLFDTVAGIADLGNLDLSAHDAEAGRINVNLRPEDAER
;
A
#
# COMPACT_ATOMS: atom_id res chain seq x y z
N MET A 1 -10.83 11.21 -22.40
CA MET A 1 -10.13 9.99 -21.93
C MET A 1 -9.86 9.07 -23.12
N ASP A 2 -10.90 8.62 -23.83
CA ASP A 2 -10.77 7.77 -25.04
C ASP A 2 -9.99 8.45 -26.18
N GLU A 3 -10.20 9.75 -26.41
CA GLU A 3 -9.49 10.49 -27.47
C GLU A 3 -7.97 10.57 -27.24
N CYS A 4 -7.54 10.76 -26.00
CA CYS A 4 -6.12 10.81 -25.63
C CYS A 4 -5.44 9.45 -25.78
N LEU A 5 -6.08 8.39 -25.28
CA LEU A 5 -5.56 7.03 -25.38
C LEU A 5 -5.49 6.58 -26.85
N THR A 6 -6.47 6.97 -27.66
CA THR A 6 -6.51 6.70 -29.11
C THR A 6 -5.45 7.51 -29.88
N ALA A 7 -5.23 8.77 -29.49
CA ALA A 7 -4.19 9.63 -30.07
C ALA A 7 -2.77 9.18 -29.71
N ASN A 8 -2.55 8.69 -28.48
CA ASN A 8 -1.26 8.10 -28.08
C ASN A 8 -1.01 6.76 -28.80
N ALA A 9 -2.04 5.91 -28.89
CA ALA A 9 -1.96 4.64 -29.62
C ALA A 9 -1.66 4.80 -31.13
N THR A 10 -1.96 5.98 -31.70
CA THR A 10 -1.66 6.32 -33.09
C THR A 10 -0.40 7.16 -33.25
N GLY A 11 0.33 7.46 -32.16
CA GLY A 11 1.55 8.28 -32.17
C GLY A 11 1.33 9.76 -32.48
N ALA A 12 0.07 10.23 -32.43
CA ALA A 12 -0.31 11.60 -32.72
C ALA A 12 0.02 12.58 -31.59
N ILE A 13 0.16 12.08 -30.36
CA ILE A 13 0.59 12.82 -29.18
C ILE A 13 1.64 11.99 -28.42
N SER A 14 2.48 12.67 -27.63
CA SER A 14 3.45 11.98 -26.78
C SER A 14 2.78 11.40 -25.52
N GLU A 15 3.41 10.39 -24.92
CA GLU A 15 2.92 9.76 -23.69
C GLU A 15 2.85 10.76 -22.52
N ASP A 16 3.81 11.68 -22.44
CA ASP A 16 3.86 12.75 -21.44
C ASP A 16 2.69 13.73 -21.60
N GLU A 17 2.38 14.08 -22.84
CA GLU A 17 1.28 14.99 -23.19
C GLU A 17 -0.08 14.34 -22.89
N CYS A 18 -0.24 13.05 -23.21
CA CYS A 18 -1.45 12.33 -22.84
C CYS A 18 -1.61 12.18 -21.32
N SER A 19 -0.50 11.92 -20.61
CA SER A 19 -0.49 11.81 -19.15
C SER A 19 -0.86 13.13 -18.48
N SER A 20 -0.40 14.27 -19.02
CA SER A 20 -0.77 15.61 -18.53
C SER A 20 -2.26 15.90 -18.73
N GLU A 21 -2.81 15.60 -19.90
CA GLU A 21 -4.24 15.76 -20.20
C GLU A 21 -5.12 14.88 -19.28
N LEU A 22 -4.73 13.62 -19.10
CA LEU A 22 -5.38 12.71 -18.16
C LEU A 22 -5.32 13.23 -16.71
N SER A 23 -4.17 13.77 -16.29
CA SER A 23 -4.01 14.38 -14.96
C SER A 23 -4.97 15.55 -14.75
N GLN A 24 -5.07 16.46 -15.71
CA GLN A 24 -5.97 17.62 -15.63
C GLN A 24 -7.45 17.22 -15.60
N ILE A 25 -7.83 16.21 -16.38
CA ILE A 25 -9.21 15.67 -16.37
C ILE A 25 -9.52 15.00 -15.04
N MET A 26 -8.55 14.30 -14.44
CA MET A 26 -8.71 13.64 -13.13
C MET A 26 -8.72 14.65 -11.96
N GLU A 27 -7.95 15.74 -12.06
CA GLU A 27 -7.87 16.84 -11.08
C GLU A 27 -9.18 17.62 -10.95
N GLY A 28 -9.94 17.77 -12.04
CA GLY A 28 -11.13 18.63 -12.07
C GLY A 28 -12.37 18.10 -11.35
N SER A 29 -12.49 16.79 -11.09
CA SER A 29 -13.73 16.24 -10.51
C SER A 29 -13.59 14.95 -9.69
N TYR A 30 -12.60 14.08 -9.97
CA TYR A 30 -12.44 12.78 -9.29
C TYR A 30 -11.43 12.81 -8.12
N LEU A 31 -10.46 13.72 -8.12
CA LEU A 31 -9.36 13.74 -7.14
C LEU A 31 -9.66 14.49 -5.83
N ASN A 32 -10.83 15.11 -5.67
CA ASN A 32 -11.15 15.92 -4.48
C ASN A 32 -11.96 15.19 -3.40
N ALA A 33 -12.35 13.93 -3.62
CA ALA A 33 -13.11 13.17 -2.63
C ALA A 33 -12.17 12.32 -1.78
N GLU A 34 -12.22 12.52 -0.47
CA GLU A 34 -11.49 11.70 0.50
C GLU A 34 -11.89 10.22 0.40
N THR A 35 -10.90 9.34 0.25
CA THR A 35 -11.13 7.88 0.13
C THR A 35 -11.64 7.30 1.45
N ASN A 36 -12.35 6.16 1.39
CA ASN A 36 -12.76 5.46 2.61
C ASN A 36 -11.57 5.00 3.46
N VAL A 37 -10.41 4.70 2.85
CA VAL A 37 -9.18 4.35 3.59
C VAL A 37 -8.68 5.55 4.39
N SER A 38 -8.64 6.74 3.79
CA SER A 38 -8.29 7.99 4.50
C SER A 38 -9.26 8.28 5.64
N LYS A 39 -10.57 8.14 5.41
CA LYS A 39 -11.58 8.31 6.46
C LYS A 39 -11.42 7.31 7.61
N LEU A 40 -11.15 6.05 7.29
CA LEU A 40 -10.93 5.00 8.29
C LEU A 40 -9.69 5.28 9.12
N GLU A 41 -8.61 5.75 8.50
CA GLU A 41 -7.39 6.13 9.20
C GLU A 41 -7.62 7.32 10.14
N ASN A 42 -8.29 8.36 9.66
CA ASN A 42 -8.68 9.53 10.46
C ASN A 42 -9.58 9.18 11.65
N LEU A 43 -10.39 8.12 11.53
CA LEU A 43 -11.26 7.62 12.59
C LEU A 43 -10.61 6.54 13.45
N TYR A 44 -9.41 6.07 13.09
CA TYR A 44 -8.74 4.99 13.79
C TYR A 44 -8.28 5.50 15.16
N GLN A 45 -8.67 4.79 16.21
CA GLN A 45 -8.38 5.20 17.57
C GLN A 45 -6.89 5.02 17.87
N ARG A 46 -6.17 6.15 17.96
CA ARG A 46 -4.77 6.19 18.36
C ARG A 46 -4.69 6.44 19.86
N GLU A 47 -4.07 5.52 20.58
CA GLU A 47 -3.93 5.63 22.03
C GLU A 47 -2.75 4.81 22.53
N GLY A 48 -2.18 5.22 23.66
CA GLY A 48 -1.15 4.48 24.37
C GLY A 48 -1.52 4.46 25.85
N GLY A 49 -1.48 3.29 26.49
CA GLY A 49 -1.92 3.18 27.87
C GLY A 49 -1.88 1.77 28.42
N LEU A 50 -2.43 1.62 29.63
CA LEU A 50 -2.68 0.32 30.22
C LEU A 50 -4.08 -0.13 29.77
N SER A 51 -4.16 -1.37 29.29
CA SER A 51 -5.43 -2.06 29.09
C SER A 51 -6.12 -2.37 30.43
N GLU A 52 -7.37 -2.83 30.36
CA GLU A 52 -8.14 -3.26 31.53
C GLU A 52 -7.45 -4.39 32.32
N THR A 53 -6.64 -5.20 31.66
CA THR A 53 -5.84 -6.30 32.24
C THR A 53 -4.50 -5.83 32.80
N GLY A 54 -4.14 -4.55 32.65
CA GLY A 54 -2.88 -3.97 33.10
C GLY A 54 -1.73 -4.13 32.12
N GLU A 55 -1.97 -4.64 30.91
CA GLU A 55 -0.96 -4.76 29.85
C GLU A 55 -0.79 -3.42 29.13
N ARG A 56 0.46 -3.05 28.78
CA ARG A 56 0.72 -1.85 27.99
C ARG A 56 0.28 -2.09 26.54
N VAL A 57 -0.62 -1.25 26.03
CA VAL A 57 -1.15 -1.33 24.67
C VAL A 57 -0.93 0.00 23.96
N TYR A 58 -0.47 -0.09 22.72
CA TYR A 58 -0.32 1.03 21.80
C TYR A 58 -1.15 0.77 20.54
N ARG A 59 -1.94 1.76 20.14
CA ARG A 59 -2.70 1.80 18.89
C ARG A 59 -2.15 2.95 18.06
N LEU A 60 -1.55 2.60 16.92
CA LEU A 60 -0.93 3.53 15.98
C LEU A 60 -1.62 3.39 14.62
N SER A 61 -1.50 4.42 13.78
CA SER A 61 -2.00 4.40 12.41
C SER A 61 -1.02 5.09 11.47
N THR A 62 -0.72 4.44 10.35
CA THR A 62 0.12 4.99 9.29
C THR A 62 -0.68 4.97 8.00
N TYR A 63 -0.83 6.14 7.37
CA TYR A 63 -1.43 6.29 6.05
C TYR A 63 -0.36 6.30 4.96
N VAL A 64 -0.63 5.61 3.85
CA VAL A 64 0.20 5.63 2.64
C VAL A 64 -0.64 6.08 1.47
N SER A 65 -0.22 7.15 0.81
CA SER A 65 -0.90 7.67 -0.37
C SER A 65 -0.85 6.67 -1.54
N GLY A 66 -1.88 6.71 -2.39
CA GLY A 66 -2.03 5.76 -3.50
C GLY A 66 -0.87 5.78 -4.51
N VAL A 67 -0.69 4.66 -5.20
CA VAL A 67 0.24 4.59 -6.35
C VAL A 67 -0.26 5.57 -7.43
N GLY A 68 0.63 6.46 -7.89
CA GLY A 68 0.30 7.51 -8.87
C GLY A 68 -0.06 8.88 -8.26
N THR A 69 -0.07 9.02 -6.93
CA THR A 69 -0.19 10.34 -6.26
C THR A 69 1.18 10.83 -5.79
N LYS A 70 1.47 12.12 -5.98
CA LYS A 70 2.71 12.75 -5.48
C LYS A 70 2.74 12.70 -3.96
N SER A 71 3.77 12.07 -3.41
CA SER A 71 3.97 11.96 -1.97
C SER A 71 4.65 13.23 -1.41
N GLY A 72 4.25 14.44 -1.83
CA GLY A 72 4.89 15.69 -1.38
C GLY A 72 6.39 15.88 -1.72
N GLU A 73 7.06 14.84 -2.22
CA GLU A 73 8.44 14.84 -2.70
C GLU A 73 8.48 15.20 -4.20
N PRO A 74 9.44 16.02 -4.66
CA PRO A 74 9.48 16.57 -6.01
C PRO A 74 9.70 15.53 -7.13
N ASP A 75 10.11 14.30 -6.83
CA ASP A 75 10.54 13.30 -7.82
C ASP A 75 9.46 12.26 -8.20
N ASP A 76 8.25 12.34 -7.63
CA ASP A 76 7.15 11.42 -7.96
C ASP A 76 6.34 11.95 -9.17
N GLY A 77 6.80 11.68 -10.39
CA GLY A 77 6.00 11.93 -11.61
C GLY A 77 4.75 11.05 -11.71
N PRO A 78 3.65 11.49 -12.38
CA PRO A 78 2.46 10.67 -12.61
C PRO A 78 2.83 9.44 -13.47
N SER A 79 3.04 8.30 -12.82
CA SER A 79 3.45 7.05 -13.49
C SER A 79 2.25 6.19 -13.82
N MET A 80 1.61 6.47 -14.97
CA MET A 80 0.61 5.59 -15.61
C MET A 80 1.25 4.70 -16.68
N GLY A 81 2.47 4.22 -16.45
CA GLY A 81 3.25 3.41 -17.39
C GLY A 81 3.46 1.97 -16.93
N LEU A 82 3.35 1.04 -17.87
CA LEU A 82 3.52 -0.40 -17.70
C LEU A 82 4.87 -0.76 -17.08
N GLY A 83 4.84 -1.54 -16.00
CA GLY A 83 6.04 -1.95 -15.26
C GLY A 83 6.47 -1.00 -14.11
N LEU A 84 5.96 0.24 -14.07
CA LEU A 84 6.14 1.15 -12.92
C LEU A 84 5.09 0.94 -11.82
N GLY A 85 3.99 0.24 -12.12
CA GLY A 85 2.96 -0.11 -11.14
C GLY A 85 3.47 -1.03 -10.03
N GLU A 86 4.22 -2.08 -10.38
CA GLU A 86 4.84 -2.99 -9.42
C GLU A 86 5.90 -2.27 -8.57
N GLN A 87 6.75 -1.46 -9.20
CA GLN A 87 7.73 -0.64 -8.48
C GLN A 87 7.04 0.36 -7.55
N GLY A 88 5.91 0.92 -7.98
CA GLY A 88 5.06 1.79 -7.15
C GLY A 88 4.53 1.06 -5.92
N ILE A 89 4.06 -0.18 -6.07
CA ILE A 89 3.60 -1.01 -4.94
C ILE A 89 4.73 -1.25 -3.94
N LEU A 90 5.90 -1.72 -4.40
CA LEU A 90 7.05 -2.00 -3.55
C LEU A 90 7.55 -0.73 -2.84
N LYS A 91 7.68 0.39 -3.55
CA LYS A 91 8.05 1.68 -2.95
C LYS A 91 7.07 2.14 -1.88
N LYS A 92 5.76 1.99 -2.10
CA LYS A 92 4.74 2.35 -1.12
C LYS A 92 4.78 1.45 0.12
N ILE A 93 5.11 0.17 -0.05
CA ILE A 93 5.36 -0.77 1.06
C ILE A 93 6.59 -0.36 1.86
N ASP A 94 7.70 -0.07 1.20
CA ASP A 94 8.94 0.36 1.87
C ASP A 94 8.72 1.67 2.64
N HIS A 95 8.04 2.63 2.03
CA HIS A 95 7.68 3.90 2.65
C HIS A 95 6.75 3.71 3.85
N GLY A 96 5.66 2.95 3.69
CA GLY A 96 4.72 2.66 4.77
C GLY A 96 5.37 1.92 5.94
N SER A 97 6.19 0.91 5.65
CA SER A 97 6.96 0.17 6.65
C SER A 97 7.94 1.07 7.39
N GLY A 98 8.58 1.99 6.66
CA GLY A 98 9.46 3.00 7.22
C GLY A 98 8.74 3.95 8.18
N ASN A 99 7.57 4.46 7.79
CA ASN A 99 6.77 5.37 8.60
C ASN A 99 6.23 4.67 9.85
N LEU A 100 5.71 3.45 9.70
CA LEU A 100 5.26 2.65 10.84
C LEU A 100 6.40 2.38 11.83
N ALA A 101 7.59 2.01 11.34
CA ALA A 101 8.74 1.79 12.22
C ALA A 101 9.19 3.07 12.93
N LEU A 102 9.08 4.24 12.28
CA LEU A 102 9.36 5.53 12.92
C LEU A 102 8.34 5.83 14.02
N GLU A 103 7.05 5.65 13.76
CA GLU A 103 6.01 5.84 14.78
C GLU A 103 6.20 4.89 15.97
N ILE A 104 6.50 3.61 15.71
CA ILE A 104 6.78 2.65 16.79
C ILE A 104 7.97 3.11 17.62
N ARG A 105 9.08 3.51 16.99
CA ARG A 105 10.25 4.03 17.71
C ARG A 105 9.91 5.25 18.57
N ASP A 106 9.04 6.13 18.08
CA ASP A 106 8.73 7.40 18.75
C ASP A 106 7.74 7.23 19.92
N PHE A 107 6.91 6.19 19.90
CA PHE A 107 5.83 6.02 20.89
C PHE A 107 5.95 4.76 21.76
N VAL A 108 6.72 3.75 21.35
CA VAL A 108 6.86 2.45 22.04
C VAL A 108 8.27 2.32 22.59
N GLU A 109 8.39 2.32 23.92
CA GLU A 109 9.69 2.21 24.61
C GLU A 109 10.04 0.76 24.95
N GLU A 110 9.03 -0.09 25.13
CA GLU A 110 9.19 -1.49 25.51
C GLU A 110 9.34 -2.44 24.30
N SER A 111 9.78 -3.68 24.57
CA SER A 111 9.78 -4.73 23.54
C SER A 111 8.36 -5.14 23.16
N ILE A 112 8.12 -5.37 21.87
CA ILE A 112 6.81 -5.74 21.35
C ILE A 112 6.58 -7.25 21.51
N ASP A 113 5.69 -7.63 22.42
CA ASP A 113 5.28 -9.03 22.59
C ASP A 113 4.34 -9.48 21.46
N GLU A 114 3.31 -8.70 21.18
CA GLU A 114 2.35 -8.98 20.10
C GLU A 114 2.11 -7.72 19.26
N MET A 115 2.22 -7.88 17.95
CA MET A 115 1.88 -6.84 16.97
C MET A 115 0.62 -7.27 16.21
N ILE A 116 -0.45 -6.50 16.37
CA ILE A 116 -1.73 -6.73 15.69
C ILE A 116 -1.86 -5.72 14.56
N LEU A 117 -2.05 -6.21 13.35
CA LEU A 117 -2.17 -5.43 12.13
C LEU A 117 -3.61 -5.45 11.62
N ASP A 118 -4.19 -4.27 11.42
CA ASP A 118 -5.37 -4.07 10.60
C ASP A 118 -4.93 -3.37 9.31
N VAL A 119 -5.08 -4.03 8.17
CA VAL A 119 -4.56 -3.56 6.89
C VAL A 119 -5.73 -3.21 5.97
N PHE A 120 -5.75 -1.96 5.51
CA PHE A 120 -6.79 -1.44 4.63
C PHE A 120 -6.20 -1.06 3.27
N GLY A 121 -6.97 -1.24 2.20
CA GLY A 121 -6.54 -0.86 0.86
C GLY A 121 -7.70 -0.60 -0.07
N PHE A 122 -7.55 0.40 -0.96
CA PHE A 122 -8.53 0.74 -2.00
C PHE A 122 -7.88 0.70 -3.38
N SER A 123 -8.56 0.13 -4.38
CA SER A 123 -8.05 0.06 -5.76
C SER A 123 -6.66 -0.59 -5.81
N ARG A 124 -5.64 0.06 -6.36
CA ARG A 124 -4.24 -0.40 -6.32
C ARG A 124 -3.71 -0.60 -4.90
N GLY A 125 -4.16 0.21 -3.95
CA GLY A 125 -3.82 0.05 -2.52
C GLY A 125 -4.33 -1.27 -1.94
N ALA A 126 -5.40 -1.86 -2.50
CA ALA A 126 -5.84 -3.19 -2.12
C ALA A 126 -4.89 -4.29 -2.62
N ALA A 127 -4.26 -4.12 -3.79
CA ALA A 127 -3.19 -5.01 -4.24
C ALA A 127 -1.93 -4.85 -3.37
N THR A 128 -1.55 -3.62 -3.03
CA THR A 128 -0.46 -3.31 -2.08
C THR A 128 -0.69 -3.98 -0.74
N ALA A 129 -1.89 -3.86 -0.17
CA ALA A 129 -2.26 -4.49 1.10
C ALA A 129 -2.11 -6.02 1.05
N ARG A 130 -2.61 -6.67 -0.02
CA ARG A 130 -2.47 -8.12 -0.18
C ARG A 130 -1.01 -8.56 -0.31
N HIS A 131 -0.20 -7.80 -1.03
CA HIS A 131 1.23 -8.09 -1.18
C HIS A 131 1.99 -7.92 0.14
N PHE A 132 1.74 -6.82 0.83
CA PHE A 132 2.29 -6.56 2.15
C PHE A 132 2.02 -7.73 3.12
N ILE A 133 0.76 -8.15 3.22
CA ILE A 133 0.37 -9.26 4.10
C ILE A 133 1.07 -10.57 3.68
N SER A 134 0.99 -10.92 2.39
CA SER A 134 1.42 -12.25 1.93
C SER A 134 2.93 -12.44 1.84
N ARG A 135 3.70 -11.35 1.75
CA ARG A 135 5.16 -11.41 1.53
C ARG A 135 6.00 -10.65 2.54
N GLU A 136 5.47 -9.62 3.18
CA GLU A 136 6.29 -8.66 3.93
C GLU A 136 6.09 -8.74 5.44
N VAL A 137 4.89 -9.12 5.89
CA VAL A 137 4.54 -9.16 7.32
C VAL A 137 5.17 -10.34 8.05
N GLN A 138 5.19 -11.53 7.42
CA GLN A 138 5.66 -12.77 8.04
C GLN A 138 7.10 -13.15 7.64
N ASP A 139 7.77 -12.33 6.83
CA ASP A 139 9.13 -12.57 6.35
C ASP A 139 10.11 -11.63 7.07
N GLU A 140 11.05 -12.19 7.84
CA GLU A 140 12.11 -11.40 8.52
C GLU A 140 13.11 -10.73 7.55
N SER A 141 13.00 -11.01 6.25
CA SER A 141 13.70 -10.32 5.18
C SER A 141 12.83 -9.29 4.43
N GLY A 142 11.54 -9.19 4.79
CA GLY A 142 10.57 -8.25 4.23
C GLY A 142 10.86 -6.79 4.56
N ALA A 143 10.14 -5.89 3.90
CA ALA A 143 10.24 -4.44 4.06
C ALA A 143 10.01 -3.99 5.51
N LEU A 144 9.06 -4.62 6.22
CA LEU A 144 8.77 -4.33 7.62
C LEU A 144 9.96 -4.69 8.52
N ALA A 145 10.52 -5.89 8.37
CA ALA A 145 11.67 -6.33 9.13
C ALA A 145 12.91 -5.47 8.87
N LYS A 146 13.14 -5.10 7.61
CA LYS A 146 14.21 -4.15 7.23
C LYS A 146 14.01 -2.78 7.88
N ALA A 147 12.77 -2.27 7.92
CA ALA A 147 12.45 -1.00 8.56
C ALA A 147 12.69 -1.05 10.09
N PHE A 148 12.27 -2.14 10.74
CA PHE A 148 12.50 -2.35 12.18
C PHE A 148 13.99 -2.38 12.50
N LYS A 149 14.76 -3.16 11.73
CA LYS A 149 16.23 -3.24 11.87
C LYS A 149 16.89 -1.87 11.71
N ARG A 150 16.43 -1.05 10.76
CA ARG A 150 16.96 0.31 10.54
C ARG A 150 16.69 1.24 11.73
N GLN A 151 15.55 1.08 12.41
CA GLN A 151 15.21 1.86 13.61
C GLN A 151 15.70 1.23 14.93
N GLY A 152 16.38 0.08 14.88
CA GLY A 152 16.84 -0.63 16.07
C GLY A 152 15.74 -1.30 16.88
N ILE A 153 14.58 -1.56 16.27
CA ILE A 153 13.41 -2.19 16.91
C ILE A 153 13.58 -3.72 16.83
N PRO A 154 13.57 -4.45 17.96
CA PRO A 154 13.54 -5.91 17.95
C PRO A 154 12.29 -6.43 17.24
N TRP A 155 12.41 -7.55 16.51
CA TRP A 155 11.25 -8.17 15.86
C TRP A 155 10.23 -8.65 16.90
N PRO A 156 8.92 -8.43 16.70
CA PRO A 156 7.89 -8.86 17.64
C PRO A 156 7.89 -10.39 17.84
N LYS A 157 7.50 -10.86 19.03
CA LYS A 157 7.40 -12.32 19.28
C LYS A 157 6.26 -12.97 18.50
N LYS A 158 5.20 -12.22 18.25
CA LYS A 158 4.04 -12.64 17.47
C LYS A 158 3.54 -11.49 16.62
N ILE A 159 3.26 -11.77 15.34
CA ILE A 159 2.59 -10.83 14.44
C ILE A 159 1.30 -11.48 13.92
N THR A 160 0.20 -10.77 14.11
CA THR A 160 -1.14 -11.21 13.73
C THR A 160 -1.77 -10.18 12.81
N VAL A 161 -2.24 -10.59 11.63
CA VAL A 161 -3.11 -9.75 10.81
C VAL A 161 -4.55 -10.04 11.23
N ARG A 162 -5.15 -9.12 11.99
CA ARG A 162 -6.49 -9.30 12.56
C ARG A 162 -7.58 -8.95 11.55
N PHE A 163 -7.38 -7.89 10.78
CA PHE A 163 -8.39 -7.42 9.83
C PHE A 163 -7.78 -7.00 8.50
N VAL A 164 -8.47 -7.36 7.41
CA VAL A 164 -8.06 -7.01 6.05
C VAL A 164 -9.23 -6.35 5.31
N GLY A 165 -9.23 -5.02 5.27
CA GLY A 165 -10.29 -4.20 4.70
C GLY A 165 -10.00 -3.77 3.26
N LEU A 166 -10.45 -4.54 2.28
CA LEU A 166 -10.15 -4.31 0.86
C LEU A 166 -11.36 -3.74 0.13
N PHE A 167 -11.18 -2.56 -0.47
CA PHE A 167 -12.20 -1.85 -1.23
C PHE A 167 -11.87 -1.86 -2.71
N ASP A 168 -12.83 -2.28 -3.53
CA ASP A 168 -12.79 -2.21 -5.00
C ASP A 168 -11.42 -2.60 -5.58
N THR A 169 -10.99 -3.85 -5.33
CA THR A 169 -9.70 -4.31 -5.86
C THR A 169 -9.80 -4.43 -7.36
N VAL A 170 -9.27 -3.45 -8.07
CA VAL A 170 -8.86 -3.66 -9.45
C VAL A 170 -7.63 -4.56 -9.44
N ALA A 171 -7.81 -5.83 -9.81
CA ALA A 171 -6.73 -6.77 -10.09
C ALA A 171 -5.86 -6.33 -11.29
N GLY A 172 -6.21 -5.21 -11.93
CA GLY A 172 -5.41 -4.56 -12.97
C GLY A 172 -4.13 -3.93 -12.43
N ILE A 173 -3.18 -4.75 -12.00
CA ILE A 173 -1.81 -4.57 -12.51
C ILE A 173 -1.90 -5.11 -13.94
N ALA A 174 -2.57 -4.36 -14.81
CA ALA A 174 -2.69 -4.76 -16.20
C ALA A 174 -1.27 -4.65 -16.77
N ASP A 175 -0.67 -5.77 -17.09
CA ASP A 175 0.38 -5.81 -18.09
C ASP A 175 -0.27 -5.48 -19.45
N LEU A 176 -0.66 -4.22 -19.63
CA LEU A 176 -1.02 -3.62 -20.92
C LEU A 176 0.08 -3.79 -21.99
N GLY A 177 1.27 -4.34 -21.65
CA GLY A 177 2.29 -4.76 -22.61
C GLY A 177 1.95 -6.08 -23.29
N ASN A 178 1.18 -6.96 -22.64
CA ASN A 178 0.83 -8.30 -23.14
C ASN A 178 -0.65 -8.53 -23.40
N LEU A 179 -1.54 -7.56 -23.15
CA LEU A 179 -3.00 -7.72 -23.32
C LEU A 179 -3.56 -8.94 -22.57
N ASP A 180 -2.89 -9.39 -21.51
CA ASP A 180 -3.36 -10.50 -20.69
C ASP A 180 -4.15 -9.97 -19.49
N LEU A 181 -5.47 -10.16 -19.56
CA LEU A 181 -6.40 -9.89 -18.46
C LEU A 181 -6.69 -11.16 -17.64
N SER A 182 -5.91 -12.23 -17.85
CA SER A 182 -6.07 -13.46 -17.08
C SER A 182 -5.29 -13.36 -15.77
N ALA A 183 -6.03 -13.31 -14.67
CA ALA A 183 -5.50 -13.47 -13.33
C ALA A 183 -5.18 -14.95 -13.08
N HIS A 184 -4.28 -15.57 -13.85
CA HIS A 184 -3.75 -16.91 -13.58
C HIS A 184 -2.39 -17.04 -14.25
N ASP A 185 -1.31 -17.05 -13.47
CA ASP A 185 -0.20 -17.95 -13.77
C ASP A 185 0.63 -18.29 -12.53
N ALA A 186 1.09 -19.54 -12.50
CA ALA A 186 1.66 -20.26 -11.37
C ALA A 186 3.08 -19.84 -10.98
N GLU A 187 3.61 -18.77 -11.58
CA GLU A 187 4.76 -18.02 -11.10
C GLU A 187 4.28 -16.59 -10.81
N ALA A 188 3.85 -16.35 -9.57
CA ALA A 188 3.52 -14.99 -9.15
C ALA A 188 4.73 -14.10 -9.45
N GLY A 189 4.53 -13.06 -10.28
CA GLY A 189 5.52 -12.03 -10.53
C GLY A 189 6.01 -11.37 -9.23
N ARG A 190 6.73 -10.25 -9.33
CA ARG A 190 7.27 -9.59 -8.13
C ARG A 190 6.19 -9.20 -7.11
N ILE A 191 4.94 -9.06 -7.55
CA ILE A 191 3.77 -8.77 -6.71
C ILE A 191 2.91 -10.02 -6.49
N ASN A 192 2.57 -10.30 -5.23
CA ASN A 192 1.65 -11.36 -4.85
C ASN A 192 0.35 -10.77 -4.29
N VAL A 193 -0.78 -11.05 -4.95
CA VAL A 193 -2.11 -10.61 -4.50
C VAL A 193 -2.95 -11.74 -3.91
N ASN A 194 -2.38 -12.92 -3.70
CA ASN A 194 -3.10 -14.04 -3.10
C ASN A 194 -2.96 -14.01 -1.58
N LEU A 195 -4.09 -14.00 -0.87
CA LEU A 195 -4.16 -14.19 0.58
C LEU A 195 -4.59 -15.63 0.86
N ARG A 196 -3.82 -16.31 1.69
CA ARG A 196 -4.10 -17.65 2.18
C ARG A 196 -4.96 -17.58 3.44
N PRO A 197 -5.70 -18.64 3.80
CA PRO A 197 -6.52 -18.66 5.01
C PRO A 197 -5.74 -18.37 6.31
N GLU A 198 -4.44 -18.66 6.33
CA GLU A 198 -3.54 -18.38 7.46
C GLU A 198 -3.00 -16.94 7.51
N ASP A 199 -3.20 -16.15 6.45
CA ASP A 199 -2.62 -14.81 6.34
C ASP A 199 -3.41 -13.75 7.14
N ALA A 200 -4.62 -14.06 7.61
CA ALA A 200 -5.43 -13.20 8.48
C ALA A 200 -6.38 -14.02 9.39
N GLU A 201 -6.77 -13.45 10.54
CA GLU A 201 -7.77 -14.06 11.42
C GLU A 201 -9.16 -14.16 10.77
N ARG A 202 -9.97 -15.12 11.24
CA ARG A 202 -11.33 -15.40 10.76
C ARG A 202 -12.39 -14.83 11.68
#